data_AF-X1HQ40-F1
#
_entry.id   AF-X1HQ40-F1
#
_cell.length_a   1.000
_cell.length_b   1.000
_cell.length_c   1.000
_cell.angle_alpha   90.00
_cell.angle_beta   90.00
_cell.angle_gamma   90.00
#
_symmetry.space_group_name_H-M   'P 1'
#
loop_
_entity.id
_entity.type
_entity.pdbx_description
1 polymer ?
#
loop_
_entity_poly.entity_id
_entity_poly.type
_entity_poly.pdbx_seq_one_letter_code
_entity_poly.pdbx_strand_id
1 'polypeptide(L)' 'FSIAGSSDDETYSIIVNSTEYTFDPATANTVTVDFDAVSVRYVKLEFAANSGAPGGQVGEFEVY' A
#
# COMPACT_ATOMS: atom_id res chain seq x y z
N PHE A 1 -1.54 0.41 6.26
CA PHE A 1 -0.35 0.89 5.54
C PHE A 1 -0.69 2.19 4.83
N SER A 2 0.32 2.95 4.40
CA SER A 2 0.17 4.07 3.46
C SER A 2 0.68 3.70 2.08
N ILE A 3 0.24 4.44 1.06
CA ILE A 3 0.76 4.35 -0.31
C ILE A 3 1.36 5.70 -0.66
N ALA A 4 2.61 5.70 -1.12
CA ALA A 4 3.31 6.89 -1.56
C ALA A 4 3.87 6.70 -2.96
N GLY A 5 4.01 7.82 -3.68
CA GLY A 5 4.51 7.85 -5.04
C GLY A 5 5.70 8.78 -5.20
N SER A 6 6.56 8.47 -6.16
CA SER A 6 7.73 9.28 -6.51
C SER A 6 8.01 9.26 -8.01
N SER A 7 8.59 10.34 -8.52
CA SER A 7 9.15 10.40 -9.88
C SER A 7 10.62 9.96 -9.94
N ASP A 8 11.33 9.95 -8.81
CA ASP A 8 12.80 9.83 -8.74
C ASP A 8 13.32 8.78 -7.75
N ASP A 9 12.45 8.13 -6.97
CA ASP A 9 12.80 7.19 -5.90
C ASP A 9 13.55 7.82 -4.71
N GLU A 10 13.59 9.15 -4.62
CA GLU A 10 14.21 9.88 -3.50
C GLU A 10 13.15 10.60 -2.67
N THR A 11 12.33 11.42 -3.33
CA THR A 11 11.26 12.18 -2.66
C THR A 11 9.92 11.51 -2.91
N TYR A 12 9.20 11.22 -1.83
CA TYR A 12 7.90 10.54 -1.87
C TYR A 12 6.78 11.47 -1.40
N SER A 13 5.68 11.49 -2.15
CA SER A 13 4.43 12.16 -1.77
C SER A 13 3.37 11.11 -1.43
N ILE A 14 2.60 11.34 -0.38
CA ILE A 14 1.52 10.42 0.03
C ILE A 14 0.40 10.49 -1.01
N ILE A 15 0.02 9.33 -1.54
CA ILE A 15 -1.16 9.14 -2.39
C ILE A 15 -2.35 8.71 -1.52
N VAL A 16 -2.12 7.75 -0.62
CA VAL A 16 -3.11 7.26 0.35
C VAL A 16 -2.51 7.32 1.74
N ASN A 17 -3.18 8.05 2.63
CA ASN A 17 -2.78 8.15 4.03
C ASN A 17 -2.76 6.78 4.71
N SER A 18 -1.98 6.65 5.79
CA SER A 18 -1.90 5.40 6.55
C SER A 18 -3.29 5.02 7.06
N THR A 19 -3.76 3.86 6.61
CA THR A 19 -5.09 3.33 6.91
C THR A 19 -4.96 1.88 7.37
N GLU A 20 -5.80 1.44 8.29
CA GLU A 20 -5.90 0.03 8.68
C GLU A 20 -6.71 -0.73 7.63
N TYR A 21 -6.14 -1.81 7.11
CA TYR A 21 -6.78 -2.68 6.13
C TYR A 21 -6.81 -4.11 6.67
N THR A 22 -7.98 -4.75 6.60
CA THR A 22 -8.16 -6.13 7.01
C THR A 22 -8.05 -7.05 5.80
N PHE A 23 -7.07 -7.96 5.83
CA PHE A 23 -6.96 -9.06 4.89
C PHE A 23 -7.83 -10.21 5.42
N ASP A 24 -9.03 -10.35 4.86
CA ASP A 24 -9.99 -11.38 5.27
C ASP A 24 -9.87 -12.62 4.36
N PRO A 25 -9.63 -13.82 4.90
CA PRO A 25 -9.64 -15.06 4.12
C PRO A 25 -10.96 -15.31 3.38
N ALA A 26 -12.09 -14.79 3.88
CA ALA A 26 -13.38 -14.88 3.20
C ALA A 26 -13.41 -14.08 1.89
N THR A 27 -12.55 -13.08 1.73
CA THR A 27 -12.35 -12.29 0.51
C THR A 27 -10.96 -12.54 -0.10
N ALA A 28 -10.48 -13.79 0.00
CA ALA A 28 -9.22 -14.25 -0.57
C ALA A 28 -7.96 -13.54 -0.06
N ASN A 29 -8.02 -12.85 1.10
CA ASN A 29 -6.94 -12.00 1.59
C ASN A 29 -6.51 -10.95 0.54
N THR A 30 -7.48 -10.28 -0.08
CA THR A 30 -7.25 -9.19 -1.03
C THR A 30 -7.88 -7.90 -0.51
N VAL A 31 -7.18 -6.78 -0.70
CA VAL A 31 -7.66 -5.44 -0.40
C VAL A 31 -7.48 -4.59 -1.65
N THR A 32 -8.57 -3.96 -2.12
CA THR A 32 -8.54 -2.96 -3.18
C THR A 32 -8.54 -1.57 -2.55
N VAL A 33 -7.66 -0.70 -3.03
CA VAL A 33 -7.54 0.68 -2.54
C VAL A 33 -7.77 1.62 -3.71
N ASP A 34 -8.87 2.37 -3.66
CA ASP A 34 -9.19 3.39 -4.65
C ASP A 34 -8.51 4.73 -4.29
N PHE A 35 -8.04 5.46 -5.31
CA PHE A 35 -7.38 6.76 -5.16
C PHE A 35 -7.55 7.61 -6.43
N ASP A 36 -7.32 8.91 -6.33
CA ASP A 36 -7.33 9.81 -7.48
C ASP A 36 -6.14 9.53 -8.41
N ALA A 37 -6.38 9.51 -9.72
CA ALA A 37 -5.34 9.22 -10.71
C ALA A 37 -4.13 10.16 -10.57
N VAL A 38 -2.93 9.58 -10.45
CA VAL A 38 -1.67 10.29 -10.27
C VAL A 38 -0.58 9.67 -11.14
N SER A 39 0.29 10.51 -11.71
CA SER A 39 1.41 10.05 -12.54
C SER A 39 2.67 9.95 -11.69
N VAL A 40 3.15 8.72 -11.45
CA VAL A 40 4.36 8.43 -10.68
C VAL A 40 5.18 7.35 -11.40
N ARG A 41 6.49 7.31 -11.10
CA ARG A 41 7.38 6.26 -11.63
C ARG A 41 7.57 5.13 -10.63
N TYR A 42 7.56 5.46 -9.35
CA TYR A 42 7.76 4.54 -8.23
C TYR A 42 6.56 4.60 -7.32
N VAL A 43 6.14 3.43 -6.84
CA VAL A 43 5.09 3.27 -5.84
C VAL A 43 5.71 2.56 -4.65
N LYS A 44 5.45 3.08 -3.45
CA LYS A 44 5.94 2.53 -2.19
C LYS A 44 4.77 2.24 -1.26
N LEU A 45 4.79 1.03 -0.72
CA LEU A 45 3.86 0.57 0.30
C LEU A 45 4.56 0.58 1.67
N GLU A 46 4.07 1.38 2.61
CA GLU A 46 4.69 1.54 3.93
C GLU A 46 3.81 0.93 5.03
N PHE A 47 4.29 -0.14 5.65
CA PHE A 47 3.62 -0.81 6.75
C PHE A 47 3.96 -0.18 8.09
N ALA A 48 2.95 0.36 8.78
CA ALA A 48 3.09 0.87 10.14
C ALA A 48 2.81 -0.21 11.21
N ALA A 49 2.03 -1.24 10.88
CA ALA A 49 1.66 -2.32 11.79
C ALA A 49 1.26 -3.59 11.01
N ASN A 50 1.38 -4.74 11.67
CA ASN A 50 0.81 -6.02 11.28
C ASN A 50 0.28 -6.70 12.55
N SER A 51 -0.98 -7.12 12.56
CA SER A 51 -1.63 -7.70 13.74
C SER A 51 -1.19 -9.13 14.05
N GLY A 52 -0.61 -9.86 13.09
CA GLY A 52 -0.22 -11.26 13.22
C GLY A 52 1.29 -11.52 13.30
N ALA A 53 2.13 -10.53 13.03
CA ALA A 53 3.59 -10.68 13.03
C ALA A 53 4.30 -9.33 13.23
N PRO A 54 5.61 -9.31 13.60
CA PRO A 54 6.34 -8.06 13.81
C PRO A 54 6.55 -7.21 12.55
N GLY A 55 6.51 -7.80 11.35
CA GLY A 55 6.78 -7.11 10.08
C GLY A 55 5.59 -7.17 9.12
N GLY A 56 5.46 -6.16 8.27
CA GLY A 56 4.51 -6.15 7.15
C GLY A 56 4.94 -7.11 6.04
N GLN A 57 3.98 -7.84 5.47
CA GLN A 57 4.20 -8.82 4.41
C GLN A 57 3.05 -8.74 3.40
N VAL A 58 3.39 -8.78 2.12
CA VAL A 58 2.42 -8.95 1.02
C VAL A 58 2.97 -9.99 0.06
N GLY A 59 2.11 -10.88 -0.43
CA GLY A 59 2.50 -11.87 -1.44
C GLY A 59 2.51 -11.30 -2.85
N GLU A 60 1.66 -10.31 -3.11
CA GLU A 60 1.44 -9.71 -4.41
C GLU A 60 1.08 -8.23 -4.25
N PHE A 61 1.51 -7.41 -5.21
CA PHE A 61 1.16 -6.00 -5.28
C PHE A 61 0.96 -5.59 -6.74
N GLU A 62 -0.26 -5.17 -7.05
CA GLU A 62 -0.70 -4.82 -8.39
C GLU A 62 -1.07 -3.33 -8.45
N VAL A 63 -0.74 -2.69 -9.56
CA VAL A 63 -1.08 -1.28 -9.85
C VAL A 63 -1.83 -1.27 -11.18
N TYR A 64 -2.98 -0.59 -11.20
CA TYR A 64 -3.92 -0.56 -12.32
C TYR A 64 -4.08 0.85 -12.88
#